data_AF-A0A8J1TRT4-F1
#
_entry.id   AF-A0A8J1TRT4-F1
#
_cell.length_a   1.000
_cell.length_b   1.000
_cell.length_c   1.000
_cell.angle_alpha   90.00
_cell.angle_beta   90.00
_cell.angle_gamma   90.00
#
_symmetry.space_group_name_H-M   'P 1'
#
loop_
_entity.id
_entity.type
_entity.pdbx_description
1 polymer ?
#
loop_
_entity_poly.entity_id
_entity_poly.type
_entity_poly.pdbx_seq_one_letter_code
_entity_poly.pdbx_strand_id
1 'polypeptide(L)'
;MGQFNSKNNGDADYNVYVKTGDKKGAGTDGNVYISMIDEDEKRSQDVKLDAAWRNDFEAGRTDTFPIKDCPDLKHITEVDIWRDNTFSHDNWYVEKVVIERCKDKDRSVFPIHRWIPANFRIQIQEFDCVLPQHDKHLEQRKKELARKQEKYQLKVQQEGLSAQVLTMPDDESFSNDYKWDIQKTKLQLGFEKLKLLMTGEFKTLDDLKNVYDSKFREPDGLKNWKKDVEFGSQRLTGCNPMSICLCQSIPENFPVTPEMVEPFLEGQTLKDCLDNKKIYIVD
;
A
#
# COMPACT_ATOMS: atom_id res chain seq x y z
N MET A 1 -16.00 11.22 2.03
CA MET A 1 -17.22 11.29 1.20
C MET A 1 -17.27 12.66 0.57
N GLY A 2 -16.83 12.80 -0.69
CA GLY A 2 -16.95 14.05 -1.44
C GLY A 2 -18.37 14.18 -1.97
N GLN A 3 -18.97 15.35 -1.79
CA GLN A 3 -20.31 15.66 -2.28
C GLN A 3 -20.31 15.70 -3.82
N PHE A 4 -21.16 14.88 -4.43
CA PHE A 4 -21.45 14.91 -5.87
C PHE A 4 -22.26 16.18 -6.18
N ASN A 5 -21.62 17.19 -6.77
CA ASN A 5 -22.36 18.32 -7.35
C ASN A 5 -22.99 17.88 -8.67
N SER A 6 -24.23 17.40 -8.58
CA SER A 6 -25.12 17.17 -9.71
C SER A 6 -25.60 18.53 -10.25
N LYS A 7 -25.02 19.01 -11.35
CA LYS A 7 -25.76 19.90 -12.25
C LYS A 7 -26.64 19.01 -13.11
N ASN A 8 -27.95 19.08 -12.90
CA ASN A 8 -28.97 18.44 -13.73
C ASN A 8 -28.76 18.81 -15.20
N ASN A 9 -28.22 17.88 -15.97
CA ASN A 9 -28.25 17.92 -17.43
C ASN A 9 -29.49 17.12 -17.84
N GLY A 10 -30.64 17.80 -17.96
CA GLY A 10 -31.98 17.20 -18.00
C GLY A 10 -32.34 16.38 -19.26
N ASP A 11 -31.35 15.86 -19.99
CA ASP A 11 -31.53 15.16 -21.27
C ASP A 11 -30.41 14.13 -21.55
N ALA A 12 -29.74 13.62 -20.51
CA ALA A 12 -28.77 12.55 -20.64
C ALA A 12 -29.41 11.19 -20.33
N ASP A 13 -29.11 10.16 -21.11
CA ASP A 13 -29.55 8.79 -20.86
C ASP A 13 -28.75 8.15 -19.71
N TYR A 14 -27.45 8.45 -19.66
CA TYR A 14 -26.51 7.96 -18.64
C TYR A 14 -25.54 9.06 -18.20
N ASN A 15 -25.08 9.00 -16.96
CA ASN A 15 -23.91 9.72 -16.49
C ASN A 15 -22.77 8.73 -16.24
N VAL A 16 -21.63 8.95 -16.91
CA VAL A 16 -20.41 8.17 -16.67
C VAL A 16 -19.46 8.99 -15.82
N TYR A 17 -19.11 8.47 -14.66
CA TYR A 17 -18.12 9.06 -13.76
C TYR A 17 -16.82 8.27 -13.89
N VAL A 18 -15.75 8.95 -14.26
CA VAL A 18 -14.43 8.33 -14.39
C VAL A 18 -13.51 8.92 -13.34
N LYS A 19 -12.91 8.07 -12.52
CA LYS A 19 -11.87 8.46 -11.56
C LYS A 19 -10.51 8.02 -12.10
N THR A 20 -9.69 8.99 -12.49
CA THR A 20 -8.27 8.75 -12.77
C THR A 20 -7.53 8.67 -11.43
N GLY A 21 -6.67 7.66 -11.28
CA GLY A 21 -5.92 7.47 -10.04
C GLY A 21 -4.83 8.52 -9.87
N ASP A 22 -4.24 8.57 -8.69
CA ASP A 22 -3.27 9.59 -8.26
C ASP A 22 -1.80 9.17 -8.45
N LYS A 23 -1.57 8.06 -9.17
CA LYS A 23 -0.22 7.62 -9.54
C LYS A 23 0.49 8.67 -10.40
N LYS A 24 1.82 8.74 -10.29
CA LYS A 24 2.63 9.64 -11.10
C LYS A 24 2.43 9.31 -12.59
N GLY A 25 2.04 10.32 -13.38
CA GLY A 25 1.76 10.15 -14.81
C GLY A 25 0.46 9.41 -15.11
N ALA A 26 -0.47 9.32 -14.15
CA ALA A 26 -1.73 8.61 -14.33
C ALA A 26 -2.67 9.23 -15.36
N GLY A 27 -2.52 10.52 -15.69
CA GLY A 27 -3.42 11.25 -16.57
C GLY A 27 -3.22 10.95 -18.05
N THR A 28 -4.13 11.46 -18.89
CA THR A 28 -4.08 11.28 -20.34
C THR A 28 -4.68 12.47 -21.08
N ASP A 29 -4.03 12.87 -22.19
CA ASP A 29 -4.59 13.82 -23.17
C ASP A 29 -5.14 13.10 -24.43
N GLY A 30 -5.08 11.77 -24.47
CA GLY A 30 -5.65 10.96 -25.55
C GLY A 30 -7.17 10.84 -25.45
N ASN A 31 -7.84 10.60 -26.58
CA ASN A 31 -9.31 10.48 -26.56
C ASN A 31 -9.71 9.15 -25.92
N VAL A 32 -10.63 9.22 -24.96
CA VAL A 32 -11.17 8.05 -24.25
C VAL A 32 -12.54 7.68 -24.82
N TYR A 33 -12.78 6.38 -24.95
CA TYR A 33 -14.04 5.82 -25.44
C TYR A 33 -14.53 4.74 -24.48
N ILE A 34 -15.85 4.65 -24.32
CA ILE A 34 -16.50 3.61 -23.53
C ILE A 34 -17.69 3.03 -24.28
N SER A 35 -17.92 1.73 -24.12
CA SER A 35 -19.18 1.08 -24.46
C SER A 35 -19.70 0.30 -23.26
N MET A 36 -21.03 0.22 -23.15
CA MET A 36 -21.74 -0.37 -22.02
C MET A 36 -22.45 -1.63 -22.47
N ILE A 37 -22.40 -2.69 -21.66
CA ILE A 37 -23.03 -3.99 -21.93
C ILE A 37 -23.96 -4.31 -20.77
N ASP A 38 -25.22 -4.61 -21.07
CA ASP A 38 -26.22 -4.96 -20.06
C ASP A 38 -26.30 -6.45 -19.74
N GLU A 39 -27.17 -6.81 -18.80
CA GLU A 39 -27.42 -8.19 -18.37
C GLU A 39 -27.93 -9.13 -19.49
N ASP A 40 -28.47 -8.60 -20.59
CA ASP A 40 -28.89 -9.38 -21.77
C ASP A 40 -27.81 -9.42 -22.86
N GLU A 41 -26.57 -9.00 -22.56
CA GLU A 41 -25.44 -8.88 -23.48
C GLU A 41 -25.67 -7.87 -24.63
N LYS A 42 -26.62 -6.94 -24.48
CA LYS A 42 -26.83 -5.85 -25.42
C LYS A 42 -25.76 -4.78 -25.21
N ARG A 43 -25.01 -4.46 -26.28
CA ARG A 43 -23.88 -3.51 -26.28
C ARG A 43 -24.26 -2.17 -26.91
N SER A 44 -23.86 -1.05 -26.29
CA SER A 44 -23.93 0.28 -26.90
C SER A 44 -22.88 0.49 -27.99
N GLN A 45 -23.03 1.56 -28.77
CA GLN A 45 -21.92 2.10 -29.55
C GLN A 45 -20.77 2.57 -28.64
N ASP A 46 -19.58 2.74 -29.22
CA ASP A 46 -18.47 3.41 -28.54
C ASP A 46 -18.79 4.90 -28.44
N VAL A 47 -18.86 5.40 -27.21
CA VAL A 47 -19.10 6.81 -26.91
C VAL A 47 -17.79 7.46 -26.53
N LYS A 48 -17.42 8.53 -27.23
CA LYS A 48 -16.28 9.37 -26.85
C LYS A 48 -16.62 10.10 -25.55
N LEU A 49 -15.79 9.93 -24.54
CA LEU A 49 -15.86 10.69 -23.30
C LEU A 49 -15.06 11.98 -23.48
N ASP A 50 -15.76 13.11 -23.50
CA ASP A 50 -15.17 14.43 -23.74
C ASP A 50 -15.89 15.48 -22.88
N ALA A 51 -15.14 16.12 -21.99
CA ALA A 51 -15.66 17.23 -21.19
C ALA A 51 -15.37 18.55 -21.91
N ALA A 52 -16.33 19.01 -22.74
CA ALA A 52 -16.19 20.28 -23.45
C ALA A 52 -15.75 21.41 -22.50
N TRP A 53 -14.70 22.13 -22.89
CA TRP A 53 -14.14 23.31 -22.19
C TRP A 53 -13.32 23.05 -20.92
N ARG A 54 -12.88 21.80 -20.66
CA ARG A 54 -11.98 21.48 -19.54
C ARG A 54 -11.01 20.37 -19.91
N ASN A 55 -9.78 20.42 -19.37
CA ASN A 55 -8.89 19.26 -19.44
C ASN A 55 -9.42 18.14 -18.54
N ASP A 56 -9.76 16.99 -19.11
CA ASP A 56 -10.27 15.83 -18.41
C ASP A 56 -9.17 14.80 -18.11
N PHE A 57 -9.51 13.78 -17.31
CA PHE A 57 -8.64 12.64 -17.01
C PHE A 57 -7.32 12.99 -16.33
N GLU A 58 -7.31 14.06 -15.54
CA GLU A 58 -6.16 14.47 -14.75
C GLU A 58 -5.89 13.51 -13.58
N ALA A 59 -4.61 13.31 -13.25
CA ALA A 59 -4.22 12.44 -12.14
C ALA A 59 -4.95 12.83 -10.83
N GLY A 60 -5.57 11.83 -10.18
CA GLY A 60 -6.32 11.99 -8.95
C GLY A 60 -7.70 12.65 -9.12
N ARG A 61 -8.15 12.96 -10.34
CA ARG A 61 -9.39 13.68 -10.58
C ARG A 61 -10.57 12.74 -10.90
N THR A 62 -11.78 13.18 -10.56
CA THR A 62 -13.03 12.61 -11.08
C THR A 62 -13.64 13.52 -12.14
N ASP A 63 -13.96 12.94 -13.29
CA ASP A 63 -14.67 13.55 -14.41
C ASP A 63 -16.07 12.96 -14.55
N THR A 64 -16.99 13.70 -15.16
CA THR A 64 -18.39 13.30 -15.35
C THR A 64 -18.80 13.60 -16.78
N PHE A 65 -19.32 12.57 -17.46
CA PHE A 65 -19.68 12.61 -18.87
C PHE A 65 -21.15 12.23 -19.03
N PRO A 66 -22.03 13.20 -19.32
CA PRO A 66 -23.41 12.91 -19.68
C PRO A 66 -23.46 12.34 -21.11
N ILE A 67 -24.03 11.14 -21.27
CA ILE A 67 -24.18 10.44 -22.55
C ILE A 67 -25.62 10.57 -23.05
N LYS A 68 -25.78 10.82 -24.35
CA LYS A 68 -27.07 10.84 -25.07
C LYS A 68 -27.08 9.82 -26.20
N ASP A 69 -28.25 9.58 -26.76
CA ASP A 69 -28.48 8.72 -27.92
C ASP A 69 -27.96 7.28 -27.68
N CYS A 70 -28.04 6.82 -26.44
CA CYS A 70 -27.63 5.48 -26.06
C CYS A 70 -28.85 4.55 -26.15
N PRO A 71 -28.70 3.28 -26.61
CA PRO A 71 -29.80 2.33 -26.54
C PRO A 71 -30.35 2.21 -25.12
N ASP A 72 -31.64 1.91 -25.01
CA ASP A 72 -32.24 1.53 -23.73
C ASP A 72 -31.65 0.18 -23.30
N LEU A 73 -30.68 0.24 -22.39
CA LEU A 73 -29.99 -0.88 -21.80
C LEU A 73 -30.61 -1.17 -20.43
N LYS A 74 -30.65 -2.45 -20.06
CA LYS A 74 -31.00 -2.85 -18.70
C LYS A 74 -29.84 -2.55 -17.73
N HIS A 75 -29.76 -3.27 -16.62
CA HIS A 75 -28.66 -3.11 -15.68
C HIS A 75 -27.30 -3.38 -16.37
N ILE A 76 -26.37 -2.43 -16.24
CA ILE A 76 -25.06 -2.53 -16.90
C ILE A 76 -24.18 -3.48 -16.10
N THR A 77 -23.75 -4.56 -16.73
CA THR A 77 -22.94 -5.60 -16.06
C THR A 77 -21.47 -5.58 -16.50
N GLU A 78 -21.16 -4.92 -17.62
CA GLU A 78 -19.80 -4.83 -18.15
C GLU A 78 -19.58 -3.51 -18.90
N VAL A 79 -18.33 -3.03 -18.86
CA VAL A 79 -17.85 -1.90 -19.67
C VAL A 79 -16.64 -2.32 -20.50
N ASP A 80 -16.57 -1.82 -21.73
CA ASP A 80 -15.38 -1.86 -22.58
C ASP A 80 -14.87 -0.43 -22.75
N ILE A 81 -13.74 -0.13 -22.14
CA ILE A 81 -13.12 1.21 -22.10
C ILE A 81 -11.71 1.16 -22.70
N TRP A 82 -11.38 2.18 -23.48
CA TRP A 82 -10.09 2.30 -24.13
C TRP A 82 -9.76 3.75 -24.44
N ARG A 83 -8.49 4.01 -24.77
CA ARG A 83 -8.04 5.30 -25.31
C ARG A 83 -7.29 5.11 -26.61
N ASP A 84 -7.36 6.10 -27.49
CA ASP A 84 -6.55 6.12 -28.70
C ASP A 84 -5.11 6.58 -28.42
N ASN A 85 -4.29 6.67 -29.47
CA ASN A 85 -2.89 7.11 -29.40
C ASN A 85 -2.70 8.62 -29.69
N THR A 86 -3.76 9.43 -29.58
CA THR A 86 -3.64 10.87 -29.81
C THR A 86 -2.83 11.51 -28.67
N PHE A 87 -1.94 12.44 -29.01
CA PHE A 87 -1.16 13.33 -28.12
C PHE A 87 -0.20 12.72 -27.09
N SER A 88 -0.25 11.43 -26.75
CA SER A 88 0.82 10.79 -25.94
C SER A 88 0.90 9.28 -26.14
N HIS A 89 2.10 8.71 -25.90
CA HIS A 89 2.30 7.27 -25.74
C HIS A 89 2.12 6.82 -24.28
N ASP A 90 1.72 7.74 -23.39
CA ASP A 90 1.60 7.44 -21.97
C ASP A 90 0.37 6.58 -21.70
N ASN A 91 0.52 5.63 -20.78
CA ASN A 91 -0.61 4.83 -20.33
C ASN A 91 -1.52 5.68 -19.43
N TRP A 92 -2.80 5.38 -19.41
CA TRP A 92 -3.76 6.06 -18.53
C TRP A 92 -4.10 5.18 -17.34
N TYR A 93 -3.94 5.66 -16.10
CA TYR A 93 -4.27 4.88 -14.91
C TYR A 93 -5.68 5.20 -14.40
N VAL A 94 -6.59 4.25 -14.57
CA VAL A 94 -7.99 4.40 -14.14
C VAL A 94 -8.19 3.70 -12.80
N GLU A 95 -8.70 4.44 -11.82
CA GLU A 95 -9.07 3.89 -10.52
C GLU A 95 -10.41 3.16 -10.65
N LYS A 96 -11.44 3.83 -11.17
CA LYS A 96 -12.78 3.26 -11.34
C LYS A 96 -13.63 4.03 -12.35
N VAL A 97 -14.65 3.35 -12.85
CA VAL A 97 -15.76 3.92 -13.60
C VAL A 97 -17.07 3.64 -12.85
N VAL A 98 -17.97 4.61 -12.80
CA VAL A 98 -19.33 4.45 -12.30
C VAL A 98 -20.29 4.89 -13.39
N ILE A 99 -21.28 4.07 -13.70
CA ILE A 99 -22.34 4.41 -14.65
C ILE A 99 -23.62 4.59 -13.85
N GLU A 100 -24.29 5.73 -14.03
CA GLU A 100 -25.64 5.97 -13.51
C GLU A 100 -26.60 6.10 -14.69
N ARG A 101 -27.63 5.24 -14.75
CA ARG A 101 -28.73 5.37 -15.70
C ARG A 101 -29.68 6.47 -15.22
N CYS A 102 -29.93 7.49 -16.03
CA CYS A 102 -30.62 8.69 -15.58
C CYS A 102 -32.11 8.46 -15.29
N LYS A 103 -32.77 7.53 -15.99
CA LYS A 103 -34.21 7.28 -15.91
C LYS A 103 -34.68 6.78 -14.54
N ASP A 104 -33.88 5.94 -13.89
CA ASP A 104 -34.23 5.23 -12.65
C ASP A 104 -33.12 5.26 -11.60
N LYS A 105 -32.00 5.93 -11.88
CA LYS A 105 -30.84 6.07 -10.98
C LYS A 105 -30.18 4.74 -10.62
N ASP A 106 -30.37 3.72 -11.44
CA ASP A 106 -29.61 2.48 -11.37
C ASP A 106 -28.13 2.76 -11.59
N ARG A 107 -27.27 2.16 -10.76
CA ARG A 107 -25.83 2.45 -10.72
C ARG A 107 -25.02 1.16 -10.78
N SER A 108 -24.03 1.16 -11.66
CA SER A 108 -23.07 0.07 -11.80
C SER A 108 -21.66 0.58 -11.55
N VAL A 109 -20.86 -0.20 -10.80
CA VAL A 109 -19.51 0.21 -10.36
C VAL A 109 -18.45 -0.73 -10.91
N PHE A 110 -17.45 -0.16 -11.57
CA PHE A 110 -16.34 -0.88 -12.21
C PHE A 110 -15.02 -0.41 -11.60
N PRO A 111 -14.50 -1.07 -10.55
CA PRO A 111 -13.17 -0.79 -10.03
C PRO A 111 -12.14 -1.29 -11.05
N ILE A 112 -11.39 -0.40 -11.68
CA ILE A 112 -10.47 -0.74 -12.77
C ILE A 112 -9.06 -0.97 -12.23
N HIS A 113 -8.53 -0.03 -11.44
CA HIS A 113 -7.17 -0.03 -10.87
C HIS A 113 -6.05 -0.50 -11.81
N ARG A 114 -6.17 -0.22 -13.11
CA ARG A 114 -5.27 -0.68 -14.17
C ARG A 114 -4.79 0.49 -15.02
N TRP A 115 -3.56 0.34 -15.52
CA TRP A 115 -3.06 1.14 -16.63
C TRP A 115 -3.69 0.65 -17.93
N ILE A 116 -4.28 1.56 -18.69
CA ILE A 116 -4.86 1.34 -20.02
C ILE A 116 -3.87 1.88 -21.05
N PRO A 117 -3.19 1.00 -21.81
CA PRO A 117 -2.35 1.42 -22.91
C PRO A 117 -3.16 2.02 -24.07
N ALA A 118 -2.51 2.87 -24.86
CA ALA A 118 -3.10 3.37 -26.09
C ALA A 118 -3.47 2.22 -27.04
N ASN A 119 -4.64 2.33 -27.66
CA ASN A 119 -5.25 1.34 -28.56
C ASN A 119 -5.48 -0.05 -27.93
N PHE A 120 -5.51 -0.14 -26.60
CA PHE A 120 -5.83 -1.37 -25.89
C PHE A 120 -7.17 -1.26 -25.19
N ARG A 121 -8.09 -2.16 -25.53
CA ARG A 121 -9.40 -2.29 -24.90
C ARG A 121 -9.32 -3.12 -23.64
N ILE A 122 -9.95 -2.63 -22.58
CA ILE A 122 -10.18 -3.41 -21.37
C ILE A 122 -11.67 -3.62 -21.16
N GLN A 123 -12.06 -4.88 -21.04
CA GLN A 123 -13.42 -5.29 -20.67
C GLN A 123 -13.45 -5.61 -19.18
N ILE A 124 -14.33 -4.92 -18.45
CA ILE A 124 -14.41 -4.97 -16.99
C ILE A 124 -15.84 -5.26 -16.59
N GLN A 125 -16.02 -6.35 -15.85
CA GLN A 125 -17.31 -6.69 -15.25
C GLN A 125 -17.57 -5.84 -14.01
N GLU A 126 -18.83 -5.69 -13.65
CA GLU A 126 -19.20 -5.00 -12.41
C GLU A 126 -18.46 -5.62 -11.21
N PHE A 127 -17.90 -4.75 -10.37
CA PHE A 127 -17.01 -5.07 -9.24
C PHE A 127 -15.67 -5.74 -9.57
N ASP A 128 -15.45 -6.24 -10.80
CA ASP A 128 -14.17 -6.83 -11.27
C ASP A 128 -13.59 -7.90 -10.34
N CYS A 129 -14.44 -8.59 -9.57
CA CYS A 129 -14.05 -9.57 -8.55
C CYS A 129 -14.46 -10.97 -8.97
N VAL A 130 -13.66 -11.59 -9.85
CA VAL A 130 -13.95 -12.91 -10.41
C VAL A 130 -12.76 -13.86 -10.32
N LEU A 131 -13.05 -15.12 -9.93
CA LEU A 131 -12.07 -16.19 -9.94
C LEU A 131 -11.69 -16.55 -11.39
N PRO A 132 -10.46 -16.99 -11.67
CA PRO A 132 -9.99 -17.26 -13.03
C PRO A 132 -10.92 -18.16 -13.85
N GLN A 133 -11.53 -19.17 -13.25
CA GLN A 133 -12.42 -20.12 -13.93
C GLN A 133 -13.79 -19.53 -14.32
N HIS A 134 -14.16 -18.38 -13.78
CA HIS A 134 -15.44 -17.70 -14.05
C HIS A 134 -15.23 -16.39 -14.84
N ASP A 135 -13.97 -16.05 -15.16
CA ASP A 135 -13.61 -14.84 -15.89
C ASP A 135 -13.98 -15.00 -17.37
N LYS A 136 -14.88 -14.16 -17.88
CA LYS A 136 -15.28 -14.18 -19.29
C LYS A 136 -14.15 -13.76 -20.24
N HIS A 137 -13.15 -13.03 -19.73
CA HIS A 137 -12.08 -12.39 -20.52
C HIS A 137 -10.72 -13.04 -20.28
N LEU A 138 -10.66 -14.37 -20.41
CA LEU A 138 -9.47 -15.19 -20.11
C LEU A 138 -8.19 -14.69 -20.82
N GLU A 139 -8.29 -14.29 -22.09
CA GLU A 139 -7.13 -13.82 -22.85
C GLU A 139 -6.64 -12.45 -22.37
N GLN A 140 -7.54 -11.55 -21.96
CA GLN A 140 -7.16 -10.29 -21.33
C GLN A 140 -6.43 -10.55 -20.01
N ARG A 141 -6.99 -11.42 -19.16
CA ARG A 141 -6.38 -11.82 -17.89
C ARG A 141 -4.98 -12.40 -18.09
N LYS A 142 -4.80 -13.31 -19.05
CA LYS A 142 -3.49 -13.90 -19.39
C LYS A 142 -2.48 -12.84 -19.80
N LYS A 143 -2.86 -11.90 -20.66
CA LYS A 143 -1.99 -10.79 -21.09
C LYS A 143 -1.60 -9.89 -19.91
N GLU A 144 -2.56 -9.55 -19.04
CA GLU A 144 -2.27 -8.76 -17.84
C GLU A 144 -1.32 -9.49 -16.89
N LEU A 145 -1.54 -10.78 -16.64
CA LEU A 145 -0.66 -11.61 -15.81
C LEU A 145 0.73 -11.72 -16.40
N ALA A 146 0.87 -11.93 -17.71
CA ALA A 146 2.16 -11.98 -18.38
C ALA A 146 2.94 -10.68 -18.20
N ARG A 147 2.28 -9.52 -18.42
CA ARG A 147 2.88 -8.20 -18.19
C ARG A 147 3.28 -7.99 -16.73
N LYS A 148 2.48 -8.46 -15.77
CA LYS A 148 2.83 -8.40 -14.34
C LYS A 148 4.02 -9.30 -14.02
N GLN A 149 4.08 -10.52 -14.53
CA GLN A 149 5.22 -11.43 -14.32
C GLN A 149 6.53 -10.85 -14.90
N GLU A 150 6.45 -10.18 -16.04
CA GLU A 150 7.60 -9.47 -16.62
C GLU A 150 8.04 -8.28 -15.77
N LYS A 151 7.09 -7.52 -15.21
CA LYS A 151 7.36 -6.33 -14.37
C LYS A 151 7.87 -6.69 -12.97
N TYR A 152 7.30 -7.72 -12.34
CA TYR A 152 7.57 -8.13 -10.96
C TYR A 152 8.46 -9.38 -10.91
N GLN A 153 9.63 -9.31 -11.54
CA GLN A 153 10.61 -10.38 -11.47
C GLN A 153 11.22 -10.49 -10.08
N LEU A 154 11.57 -11.70 -9.66
CA LEU A 154 12.12 -11.97 -8.35
C LEU A 154 13.59 -12.42 -8.44
N LYS A 155 14.38 -12.01 -7.45
CA LYS A 155 15.76 -12.42 -7.25
C LYS A 155 16.02 -12.73 -5.78
N VAL A 156 16.66 -13.86 -5.52
CA VAL A 156 17.25 -14.16 -4.21
C VAL A 156 18.65 -13.55 -4.20
N GLN A 157 18.90 -12.58 -3.31
CA GLN A 157 20.19 -11.87 -3.28
C GLN A 157 21.33 -12.73 -2.72
N GLN A 158 21.00 -13.66 -1.83
CA GLN A 158 21.93 -14.60 -1.20
C GLN A 158 21.18 -15.87 -0.79
N GLU A 159 21.82 -17.02 -0.91
CA GLU A 159 21.26 -18.30 -0.48
C GLU A 159 20.77 -18.24 0.98
N GLY A 160 19.58 -18.79 1.24
CA GLY A 160 18.93 -18.75 2.55
C GLY A 160 18.07 -17.50 2.81
N LEU A 161 18.17 -16.44 1.99
CA LEU A 161 17.29 -15.27 2.09
C LEU A 161 16.01 -15.44 1.27
N SER A 162 14.96 -14.73 1.68
CA SER A 162 13.73 -14.63 0.90
C SER A 162 13.95 -13.89 -0.42
N ALA A 163 13.25 -14.32 -1.47
CA ALA A 163 13.27 -13.65 -2.77
C ALA A 163 12.73 -12.21 -2.65
N GLN A 164 13.35 -11.29 -3.36
CA GLN A 164 12.97 -9.88 -3.42
C GLN A 164 12.70 -9.47 -4.87
N VAL A 165 11.98 -8.38 -5.08
CA VAL A 165 11.79 -7.84 -6.43
C VAL A 165 13.15 -7.46 -7.04
N LEU A 166 13.40 -7.88 -8.27
CA LEU A 166 14.65 -7.64 -8.99
C LEU A 166 14.88 -6.15 -9.24
N THR A 167 13.83 -5.48 -9.72
CA THR A 167 13.80 -4.04 -10.00
C THR A 167 12.53 -3.47 -9.42
N MET A 168 12.63 -2.39 -8.63
CA MET A 168 11.47 -1.73 -8.03
C MET A 168 10.57 -1.16 -9.14
N PRO A 169 9.32 -1.62 -9.27
CA PRO A 169 8.44 -1.06 -10.29
C PRO A 169 8.01 0.36 -9.93
N ASP A 170 7.92 1.26 -10.90
CA ASP A 170 7.63 2.68 -10.67
C ASP A 170 6.34 2.92 -9.88
N ASP A 171 5.33 2.08 -10.14
CA ASP A 171 4.02 2.09 -9.49
C ASP A 171 4.06 1.80 -7.99
N GLU A 172 5.10 1.09 -7.53
CA GLU A 172 5.34 0.74 -6.13
C GLU A 172 6.36 1.67 -5.48
N SER A 173 6.95 2.58 -6.26
CA SER A 173 7.96 3.48 -5.76
C SER A 173 7.34 4.54 -4.85
N PHE A 174 8.06 4.94 -3.80
CA PHE A 174 7.62 6.03 -2.95
C PHE A 174 7.33 7.31 -3.75
N SER A 175 6.40 8.12 -3.24
CA SER A 175 6.13 9.44 -3.78
C SER A 175 7.40 10.30 -3.80
N ASN A 176 7.44 11.29 -4.69
CA ASN A 176 8.59 12.19 -4.78
C ASN A 176 8.79 12.94 -3.45
N ASP A 177 7.71 13.34 -2.79
CA ASP A 177 7.76 14.03 -1.49
C ASP A 177 8.40 13.15 -0.41
N TYR A 178 8.01 11.88 -0.35
CA TYR A 178 8.63 10.94 0.59
C TYR A 178 10.11 10.68 0.28
N LYS A 179 10.46 10.58 -1.01
CA LYS A 179 11.87 10.49 -1.43
C LYS A 179 12.66 11.74 -1.01
N TRP A 180 12.06 12.93 -1.11
CA TRP A 180 12.66 14.17 -0.62
C TRP A 180 12.85 14.18 0.90
N ASP A 181 11.87 13.70 1.67
CA ASP A 181 11.97 13.56 3.12
C ASP A 181 13.10 12.61 3.53
N ILE A 182 13.28 11.50 2.82
CA ILE A 182 14.42 10.59 3.01
C ILE A 182 15.74 11.33 2.77
N GLN A 183 15.87 12.10 1.69
CA GLN A 183 17.12 12.83 1.39
C GLN A 183 17.42 13.90 2.42
N LYS A 184 16.39 14.66 2.84
CA LYS A 184 16.51 15.66 3.91
C LYS A 184 16.99 15.02 5.21
N THR A 185 16.38 13.89 5.58
CA THR A 185 16.76 13.11 6.77
C THR A 185 18.20 12.62 6.67
N LYS A 186 18.60 12.09 5.51
CA LYS A 186 19.98 11.63 5.26
C LYS A 186 21.01 12.75 5.40
N LEU A 187 20.73 13.93 4.86
CA LEU A 187 21.60 15.11 5.00
C LEU A 187 21.73 15.52 6.47
N GLN A 188 20.62 15.57 7.20
CA GLN A 188 20.61 15.88 8.62
C GLN A 188 21.46 14.88 9.43
N LEU A 189 21.27 13.57 9.20
CA LEU A 189 22.06 12.52 9.85
C LEU A 189 23.56 12.62 9.50
N GLY A 190 23.89 13.04 8.28
CA GLY A 190 25.28 13.28 7.87
C GLY A 190 25.96 14.37 8.69
N PHE A 191 25.27 15.50 8.94
CA PHE A 191 25.78 16.56 9.81
C PHE A 191 25.97 16.09 11.26
N GLU A 192 25.01 15.34 11.81
CA GLU A 192 25.13 14.82 13.18
C GLU A 192 26.27 13.80 13.31
N LYS A 193 26.48 12.96 12.30
CA LYS A 193 27.64 12.07 12.25
C LYS A 193 28.96 12.87 12.30
N LEU A 194 29.07 13.97 11.55
CA LEU A 194 30.26 14.82 11.58
C LEU A 194 30.46 15.49 12.94
N LYS A 195 29.38 15.97 13.57
CA LYS A 195 29.40 16.52 14.93
C LYS A 195 29.90 15.49 15.94
N LEU A 196 29.39 14.25 15.89
CA LEU A 196 29.83 13.15 16.75
C LEU A 196 31.30 12.78 16.55
N LEU A 197 31.82 12.84 15.32
CA LEU A 197 33.25 12.65 15.06
C LEU A 197 34.13 13.77 15.64
N MET A 198 33.57 14.96 15.86
CA MET A 198 34.25 16.08 16.50
C MET A 198 34.07 16.12 18.02
N THR A 199 33.11 15.37 18.58
CA THR A 199 33.00 15.18 20.03
C THR A 199 34.04 14.18 20.52
N GLY A 200 34.60 14.41 21.71
CA GLY A 200 35.56 13.49 22.33
C GLY A 200 34.92 12.15 22.73
N GLU A 201 35.75 11.21 23.17
CA GLU A 201 35.31 9.87 23.60
C GLU A 201 34.35 9.92 24.79
N PHE A 202 33.38 9.00 24.82
CA PHE A 202 32.54 8.76 25.99
C PHE A 202 33.38 8.16 27.12
N LYS A 203 33.33 8.77 28.30
CA LYS A 203 34.04 8.32 29.50
C LYS A 203 33.13 7.53 30.43
N THR A 204 31.82 7.81 30.37
CA THR A 204 30.79 7.14 31.17
C THR A 204 29.58 6.80 30.31
N LEU A 205 28.76 5.84 30.76
CA LEU A 205 27.50 5.51 30.08
C LEU A 205 26.50 6.68 30.11
N ASP A 206 26.62 7.61 31.05
CA ASP A 206 25.79 8.82 31.10
C ASP A 206 26.19 9.82 30.00
N ASP A 207 27.36 9.70 29.38
CA ASP A 207 27.76 10.54 28.24
C ASP A 207 26.94 10.20 26.96
N LEU A 208 26.32 9.02 26.89
CA LEU A 208 25.41 8.64 25.80
C LEU A 208 24.21 9.60 25.69
N LYS A 209 23.85 10.28 26.78
CA LYS A 209 22.78 11.28 26.79
C LYS A 209 23.09 12.46 25.86
N ASN A 210 24.37 12.76 25.66
CA ASN A 210 24.82 13.88 24.83
C ASN A 210 24.53 13.68 23.33
N VAL A 211 24.19 12.45 22.91
CA VAL A 211 23.73 12.16 21.54
C VAL A 211 22.32 12.70 21.32
N TYR A 212 21.50 12.74 22.37
CA TYR A 212 20.12 13.22 22.31
C TYR A 212 20.10 14.74 22.52
N ASP A 213 19.60 15.47 21.53
CA ASP A 213 19.51 16.92 21.55
C ASP A 213 18.21 17.39 20.86
N SER A 214 18.12 18.67 20.50
CA SER A 214 16.94 19.21 19.79
C SER A 214 16.55 18.46 18.51
N LYS A 215 17.47 17.69 17.89
CA LYS A 215 17.27 16.92 16.67
C LYS A 215 17.00 15.45 16.93
N PHE A 216 17.58 14.87 17.98
CA PHE A 216 17.28 13.52 18.45
C PHE A 216 16.54 13.60 19.77
N ARG A 217 15.21 13.43 19.71
CA ARG A 217 14.36 13.43 20.89
C ARG A 217 14.89 12.43 21.93
N GLU A 218 15.00 12.89 23.16
CA GLU A 218 15.38 12.05 24.29
C GLU A 218 14.39 10.88 24.47
N PRO A 219 14.84 9.62 24.49
CA PRO A 219 13.98 8.47 24.69
C PRO A 219 13.58 8.33 26.17
N ASP A 220 12.34 7.92 26.42
CA ASP A 220 11.84 7.79 27.81
C ASP A 220 12.64 6.80 28.65
N GLY A 221 13.20 5.75 28.04
CA GLY A 221 14.04 4.77 28.72
C GLY A 221 15.31 5.37 29.34
N LEU A 222 15.76 6.55 28.92
CA LEU A 222 16.94 7.20 29.48
C LEU A 222 16.78 7.56 30.98
N LYS A 223 15.54 7.68 31.46
CA LYS A 223 15.22 8.04 32.85
C LYS A 223 15.50 6.90 33.83
N ASN A 224 15.37 5.65 33.38
CA ASN A 224 15.28 4.48 34.25
C ASN A 224 15.99 3.23 33.71
N TRP A 225 16.76 3.32 32.62
CA TRP A 225 17.47 2.19 31.99
C TRP A 225 18.38 1.39 32.91
N LYS A 226 18.83 1.97 34.04
CA LYS A 226 19.67 1.28 35.05
C LYS A 226 18.87 0.37 36.01
N LYS A 227 17.54 0.32 35.91
CA LYS A 227 16.69 -0.50 36.79
C LYS A 227 16.37 -1.86 36.14
N ASP A 228 16.58 -2.96 36.87
CA ASP A 228 16.34 -4.31 36.36
C ASP A 228 14.90 -4.55 35.91
N VAL A 229 13.91 -4.00 36.62
CA VAL A 229 12.50 -4.07 36.22
C VAL A 229 12.27 -3.46 34.84
N GLU A 230 12.93 -2.36 34.53
CA GLU A 230 12.79 -1.66 33.25
C GLU A 230 13.56 -2.39 32.14
N PHE A 231 14.70 -2.98 32.48
CA PHE A 231 15.43 -3.86 31.59
C PHE A 231 14.60 -5.12 31.23
N GLY A 232 13.97 -5.74 32.23
CA GLY A 232 13.07 -6.89 32.05
C GLY A 232 11.82 -6.52 31.26
N SER A 233 11.18 -5.39 31.56
CA SER A 233 9.98 -4.94 30.86
C SER A 233 10.20 -4.74 29.36
N GLN A 234 11.41 -4.33 28.95
CA GLN A 234 11.73 -4.19 27.53
C GLN A 234 11.66 -5.50 26.74
N ARG A 235 11.69 -6.67 27.41
CA ARG A 235 11.46 -7.97 26.74
C ARG A 235 10.00 -8.22 26.40
N LEU A 236 9.09 -7.45 26.98
CA LEU A 236 7.66 -7.54 26.71
C LEU A 236 7.16 -6.35 25.86
N THR A 237 7.71 -5.17 26.10
CA THR A 237 7.19 -3.90 25.54
C THR A 237 8.22 -3.11 24.73
N GLY A 238 9.45 -3.60 24.60
CA GLY A 238 10.52 -2.95 23.85
C GLY A 238 10.49 -3.28 22.35
N CYS A 239 11.62 -3.05 21.68
CA CYS A 239 11.73 -3.22 20.22
C CYS A 239 11.76 -4.69 19.75
N ASN A 240 12.06 -5.64 20.63
CA ASN A 240 12.07 -7.07 20.31
C ASN A 240 11.33 -7.89 21.38
N PRO A 241 9.98 -7.89 21.37
CA PRO A 241 9.17 -8.64 22.32
C PRO A 241 8.97 -10.11 21.93
N MET A 242 9.62 -10.58 20.86
CA MET A 242 9.37 -11.90 20.27
C MET A 242 10.32 -12.99 20.77
N SER A 243 11.44 -12.62 21.38
CA SER A 243 12.47 -13.58 21.80
C SER A 243 12.25 -14.17 23.20
N ILE A 244 11.47 -13.52 24.07
CA ILE A 244 11.20 -14.04 25.40
C ILE A 244 10.21 -15.21 25.33
N CYS A 245 10.54 -16.31 25.99
CA CYS A 245 9.68 -17.48 26.07
C CYS A 245 9.67 -18.04 27.50
N LEU A 246 8.64 -18.84 27.80
CA LEU A 246 8.54 -19.52 29.07
C LEU A 246 9.68 -20.55 29.20
N CYS A 247 10.45 -20.47 30.27
CA CYS A 247 11.50 -21.43 30.56
C CYS A 247 10.88 -22.69 31.18
N GLN A 248 10.85 -23.80 30.43
CA GLN A 248 10.36 -25.08 30.93
C GLN A 248 11.40 -25.81 31.79
N SER A 249 12.67 -25.66 31.43
CA SER A 249 13.82 -26.17 32.16
C SER A 249 15.04 -25.32 31.82
N ILE A 250 16.00 -25.25 32.73
CA ILE A 250 17.28 -24.56 32.47
C ILE A 250 18.06 -25.34 31.38
N PRO A 251 18.47 -24.70 30.27
CA PRO A 251 19.26 -25.36 29.22
C PRO A 251 20.59 -25.90 29.76
N GLU A 252 21.03 -27.08 29.29
CA GLU A 252 22.25 -27.74 29.77
C GLU A 252 23.52 -26.89 29.54
N ASN A 253 23.55 -26.12 28.46
CA ASN A 253 24.63 -25.19 28.12
C ASN A 253 24.53 -23.85 28.87
N PHE A 254 23.51 -23.65 29.72
CA PHE A 254 23.33 -22.46 30.53
C PHE A 254 23.28 -22.84 32.03
N PRO A 255 24.44 -23.06 32.69
CA PRO A 255 24.52 -23.72 34.00
C PRO A 255 24.14 -22.79 35.18
N VAL A 256 22.92 -22.27 35.16
CA VAL A 256 22.33 -21.51 36.27
C VAL A 256 21.99 -22.48 37.40
N THR A 257 22.56 -22.25 38.58
CA THR A 257 22.25 -23.06 39.77
C THR A 257 21.21 -22.38 40.66
N PRO A 258 20.44 -23.13 41.49
CA PRO A 258 19.48 -22.55 42.41
C PRO A 258 20.07 -21.48 43.33
N GLU A 259 21.32 -21.67 43.79
CA GLU A 259 22.01 -20.76 44.72
C GLU A 259 22.32 -19.40 44.06
N MET A 260 22.54 -19.37 42.75
CA MET A 260 22.81 -18.11 42.02
C MET A 260 21.60 -17.18 41.99
N VAL A 261 20.39 -17.75 41.95
CA VAL A 261 19.15 -17.00 41.75
C VAL A 261 18.30 -16.89 43.00
N GLU A 262 18.56 -17.70 44.04
CA GLU A 262 17.83 -17.72 45.31
C GLU A 262 17.49 -16.32 45.88
N PRO A 263 18.41 -15.34 45.91
CA PRO A 263 18.11 -14.01 46.45
C PRO A 263 17.02 -13.24 45.68
N PHE A 264 16.74 -13.62 44.43
CA PHE A 264 15.82 -12.94 43.52
C PHE A 264 14.47 -13.65 43.37
N LEU A 265 14.28 -14.81 44.02
CA LEU A 265 13.06 -15.62 43.87
C LEU A 265 11.98 -15.34 44.93
N GLU A 266 12.15 -14.27 45.72
CA GLU A 266 11.18 -13.84 46.73
C GLU A 266 10.81 -14.95 47.73
N GLY A 267 11.79 -15.78 48.10
CA GLY A 267 11.62 -16.89 49.05
C GLY A 267 11.13 -18.21 48.44
N GLN A 268 10.96 -18.30 47.12
CA GLN A 268 10.64 -19.56 46.41
C GLN A 268 11.90 -20.28 45.94
N THR A 269 11.83 -21.60 45.73
CA THR A 269 12.92 -22.34 45.09
C THR A 269 12.88 -22.16 43.58
N LEU A 270 14.03 -22.30 42.90
CA LEU A 270 14.08 -22.26 41.43
C LEU A 270 13.14 -23.30 40.81
N LYS A 271 13.06 -24.48 41.42
CA LYS A 271 12.16 -25.55 41.00
C LYS A 271 10.70 -25.11 41.08
N ASP A 272 10.28 -24.54 42.21
CA ASP A 272 8.89 -24.06 42.36
C ASP A 272 8.56 -22.96 41.35
N CYS A 273 9.50 -22.04 41.08
CA CYS A 273 9.30 -20.99 40.10
C CYS A 273 9.16 -21.54 38.66
N LEU A 274 9.92 -22.57 38.29
CA LEU A 274 9.78 -23.27 37.00
C LEU A 274 8.44 -24.01 36.91
N ASP A 275 8.09 -24.79 37.94
CA ASP A 275 6.85 -25.57 38.01
C ASP A 275 5.61 -24.65 37.94
N ASN A 276 5.70 -23.45 38.54
CA ASN A 276 4.65 -22.43 38.52
C ASN A 276 4.74 -21.44 37.35
N LYS A 277 5.58 -21.71 36.33
CA LYS A 277 5.70 -20.90 35.10
C LYS A 277 6.06 -19.43 35.34
N LYS A 278 6.92 -19.17 36.32
CA LYS A 278 7.39 -17.82 36.70
C LYS A 278 8.73 -17.44 36.09
N ILE A 279 9.47 -18.41 35.52
CA ILE A 279 10.78 -18.18 34.91
C ILE A 279 10.62 -18.10 33.39
N TYR A 280 11.23 -17.09 32.80
CA TYR A 280 11.28 -16.87 31.36
C TYR A 280 12.74 -16.79 30.92
N ILE A 281 12.98 -17.11 29.66
CA ILE A 281 14.32 -17.10 29.06
C ILE A 281 14.28 -16.38 27.71
N VAL A 282 15.43 -15.81 27.35
CA VAL A 282 15.71 -15.27 26.02
C VAL A 282 16.98 -15.98 25.56
N ASP A 283 16.89 -16.72 24.46
CA ASP A 283 17.98 -17.45 23.81
C ASP A 283 18.18 -16.91 22.38
#